data_AF-A0A4Q1RKQ4-F1
#
_entry.id   AF-A0A4Q1RKQ4-F1
#
_cell.length_a   1.000
_cell.length_b   1.000
_cell.length_c   1.000
_cell.angle_alpha   90.00
_cell.angle_beta   90.00
_cell.angle_gamma   90.00
#
_symmetry.space_group_name_H-M   'P 1'
#
loop_
_entity.id
_entity.type
_entity.pdbx_description
1 polymer ?
#
loop_
_entity_poly.entity_id
_entity_poly.type
_entity_poly.pdbx_seq_one_letter_code
_entity_poly.pdbx_strand_id
1 'polypeptide(L)'
;MEYVSGVIATKFTTYLNKDQHWCNIFQYAVQVLMEKWISLTVMGILAGSLGYGKEYMLFLMVFMPLRAYCGGFHMKTYAGCLVCSCLVVASVLVTSRAISVGSNVWYIGISAIVLLLFPMNRMAPVLHINRPMKQKEIDMCRKN
;
A
#
# COMPACT_ATOMS: atom_id res chain seq x y z
N MET A 1 0.34 -17.77 -1.64
CA MET A 1 0.91 -17.00 -0.49
C MET A 1 0.29 -17.42 0.82
N GLU A 2 -1.03 -17.58 0.87
CA GLU A 2 -1.77 -18.01 2.07
C GLU A 2 -1.21 -19.27 2.75
N TYR A 3 -0.90 -20.33 1.97
CA TYR A 3 -0.26 -21.54 2.49
C TYR A 3 1.08 -21.27 3.17
N VAL A 4 1.97 -20.50 2.52
CA VAL A 4 3.30 -20.16 3.04
C VAL A 4 3.20 -19.31 4.30
N SER A 5 2.30 -18.31 4.32
CA SER A 5 2.04 -17.51 5.51
C SER A 5 1.49 -18.34 6.67
N GLY A 6 0.65 -19.34 6.40
CA GLY A 6 0.13 -20.24 7.43
C GLY A 6 1.23 -21.09 8.06
N VAL A 7 2.14 -21.65 7.26
CA VAL A 7 3.28 -22.44 7.77
C VAL A 7 4.22 -21.58 8.62
N ILE A 8 4.49 -20.33 8.20
CA ILE A 8 5.33 -19.41 8.96
C ILE A 8 4.64 -19.00 10.28
N ALA A 9 3.37 -18.63 10.21
CA ALA A 9 2.61 -18.16 11.38
C ALA A 9 2.42 -19.25 12.42
N THR A 10 2.13 -20.48 12.01
CA THR A 10 1.99 -21.63 12.92
C THR A 10 3.29 -21.89 13.67
N LYS A 11 4.43 -22.00 12.96
CA LYS A 11 5.74 -22.17 13.60
C LYS A 11 6.06 -21.05 14.60
N PHE A 12 5.82 -19.81 14.21
CA PHE A 12 6.09 -18.64 15.06
C PHE A 12 5.18 -18.59 16.30
N THR A 13 3.90 -18.91 16.14
CA THR A 13 2.91 -18.91 17.23
C THR A 13 3.18 -20.05 18.22
N THR A 14 3.56 -21.23 17.72
CA THR A 14 3.99 -22.37 18.56
C THR A 14 5.25 -22.01 19.36
N TYR A 15 6.21 -21.32 18.75
CA TYR A 15 7.42 -20.85 19.45
C TYR A 15 7.10 -19.85 20.57
N LEU A 16 6.12 -18.98 20.36
CA LEU A 16 5.68 -17.98 21.35
C LEU A 16 4.65 -18.50 22.36
N ASN A 17 4.23 -19.76 22.25
CA ASN A 17 3.16 -20.37 23.05
C ASN A 17 1.88 -19.51 23.10
N LYS A 18 1.46 -19.00 21.93
CA LYS A 18 0.27 -18.16 21.78
C LYS A 18 -0.93 -18.95 21.27
N ASP A 19 -2.12 -18.45 21.57
CA ASP A 19 -3.40 -19.03 21.17
C ASP A 19 -3.74 -18.79 19.69
N GLN A 20 -4.75 -19.52 19.19
CA GLN A 20 -5.16 -19.54 17.79
C GLN A 20 -5.52 -18.15 17.24
N HIS A 21 -5.98 -17.23 18.10
CA HIS A 21 -6.26 -15.86 17.69
C HIS A 21 -5.02 -15.14 17.15
N TRP A 22 -3.89 -15.24 17.86
CA TRP A 22 -2.63 -14.65 17.41
C TRP A 22 -2.08 -15.35 16.17
N CYS A 23 -2.30 -16.65 16.03
CA CYS A 23 -1.92 -17.39 14.82
C CYS A 23 -2.53 -16.77 13.57
N ASN A 24 -3.84 -16.47 13.61
CA ASN A 24 -4.56 -15.85 12.50
C ASN A 24 -4.06 -14.42 12.20
N ILE A 25 -3.76 -13.64 13.25
CA ILE A 25 -3.19 -12.30 13.11
C ILE A 25 -1.80 -12.37 12.46
N PHE A 26 -0.93 -13.28 12.92
CA PHE A 26 0.40 -13.46 12.35
C PHE A 26 0.35 -13.96 10.91
N GLN A 27 -0.56 -14.88 10.58
CA GLN A 27 -0.76 -15.34 9.21
C GLN A 27 -1.12 -14.18 8.29
N TYR A 28 -2.08 -13.35 8.70
CA TYR A 28 -2.47 -12.17 7.95
C TYR A 28 -1.31 -11.18 7.80
N ALA A 29 -0.59 -10.89 8.89
CA ALA A 29 0.55 -9.97 8.86
C ALA A 29 1.66 -10.44 7.91
N VAL A 30 2.02 -11.73 7.96
CA VAL A 30 3.03 -12.34 7.10
C VAL A 30 2.56 -12.36 5.64
N GLN A 31 1.28 -12.67 5.39
CA GLN A 31 0.71 -12.63 4.05
C GLN A 31 0.81 -11.22 3.46
N VAL A 32 0.34 -10.20 4.17
CA VAL A 32 0.41 -8.80 3.72
C VAL A 32 1.86 -8.38 3.50
N LEU A 33 2.77 -8.75 4.39
CA LEU A 33 4.20 -8.43 4.24
C LEU A 33 4.78 -9.03 2.96
N MET A 34 4.53 -10.32 2.70
CA MET A 34 4.98 -10.98 1.47
C MET A 34 4.41 -10.33 0.21
N GLU A 35 3.11 -10.02 0.22
CA GLU A 35 2.44 -9.34 -0.88
C GLU A 35 3.09 -8.00 -1.22
N LYS A 36 3.45 -7.21 -0.19
CA LYS A 36 4.13 -5.92 -0.34
C LYS A 36 5.54 -6.10 -0.89
N TRP A 37 6.31 -7.05 -0.38
CA TRP A 37 7.66 -7.32 -0.87
C TRP A 37 7.68 -7.74 -2.33
N ILE A 38 6.81 -8.69 -2.73
CA ILE A 38 6.72 -9.13 -4.12
C ILE A 38 6.33 -7.95 -5.02
N SER A 39 5.35 -7.13 -4.61
CA SER A 39 4.96 -5.95 -5.37
C SER A 39 6.10 -4.94 -5.52
N LEU A 40 6.87 -4.69 -4.45
CA LEU A 40 8.01 -3.79 -4.47
C LEU A 40 9.12 -4.28 -5.41
N THR A 41 9.42 -5.58 -5.38
CA THR A 41 10.41 -6.20 -6.26
C THR A 41 9.99 -6.12 -7.72
N VAL A 42 8.74 -6.47 -8.06
CA VAL A 42 8.23 -6.43 -9.44
C VAL A 42 8.26 -5.01 -9.99
N MET A 43 7.80 -4.02 -9.21
CA MET A 43 7.86 -2.61 -9.61
C MET A 43 9.30 -2.11 -9.75
N GLY A 44 10.23 -2.58 -8.90
CA GLY A 44 11.64 -2.23 -8.99
C GLY A 44 12.31 -2.78 -10.25
N ILE A 45 12.02 -4.02 -10.63
CA ILE A 45 12.49 -4.61 -11.89
C ILE A 45 11.94 -3.83 -13.09
N LEU A 46 10.65 -3.47 -13.07
CA LEU A 46 10.02 -2.66 -14.11
C LEU A 46 10.72 -1.30 -14.26
N ALA A 47 10.91 -0.58 -13.16
CA ALA A 47 11.60 0.72 -13.17
C ALA A 47 13.06 0.61 -13.64
N GLY A 48 13.77 -0.44 -13.20
CA GLY A 48 15.13 -0.74 -13.63
C GLY A 48 15.23 -1.01 -15.14
N SER A 49 14.27 -1.79 -15.68
CA SER A 49 14.22 -2.08 -17.12
C SER A 49 13.98 -0.84 -18.00
N LEU A 50 13.30 0.18 -17.45
CA LEU A 50 13.06 1.46 -18.12
C LEU A 50 14.22 2.46 -17.94
N GLY A 51 15.19 2.19 -17.06
CA GLY A 51 16.34 3.07 -16.80
C GLY A 51 16.08 4.25 -15.86
N TYR A 52 14.91 4.32 -15.21
CA TYR A 52 14.48 5.46 -14.36
C TYR A 52 14.54 5.15 -12.87
N GLY A 53 15.69 4.63 -12.40
CA GLY A 53 15.86 4.23 -11.01
C GLY A 53 15.76 5.38 -10.01
N LYS A 54 16.17 6.60 -10.39
CA LYS A 54 16.19 7.78 -9.50
C LYS A 54 14.77 8.30 -9.25
N GLU A 55 13.99 8.40 -10.32
CA GLU A 55 12.58 8.81 -10.31
C GLU A 55 11.75 7.79 -9.52
N TYR A 56 12.04 6.50 -9.68
CA TYR A 56 11.39 5.45 -8.91
C TYR A 56 11.71 5.52 -7.40
N MET A 57 12.96 5.81 -7.01
CA MET A 57 13.31 6.01 -5.59
C MET A 57 12.57 7.21 -4.97
N LEU A 58 12.47 8.32 -5.69
CA LEU A 58 11.68 9.49 -5.28
C LEU A 58 10.19 9.14 -5.17
N PHE A 59 9.66 8.41 -6.14
CA PHE A 59 8.29 7.92 -6.10
C PHE A 59 8.04 7.04 -4.87
N LEU A 60 8.93 6.09 -4.56
CA LEU A 60 8.79 5.23 -3.38
C LEU A 60 8.79 6.01 -2.07
N MET A 61 9.64 7.04 -1.93
CA MET A 61 9.69 7.88 -0.74
C MET A 61 8.36 8.59 -0.44
N VAL A 62 7.59 8.93 -1.47
CA VAL A 62 6.28 9.59 -1.29
C VAL A 62 5.15 8.56 -1.25
N PHE A 63 5.19 7.57 -2.15
CA PHE A 63 4.13 6.59 -2.32
C PHE A 63 4.04 5.60 -1.16
N MET A 64 5.16 5.21 -0.53
CA MET A 64 5.14 4.27 0.60
C MET A 64 4.49 4.88 1.85
N PRO A 65 4.84 6.10 2.30
CA PRO A 65 4.11 6.78 3.38
C PRO A 65 2.64 7.00 3.02
N LEU A 66 2.36 7.50 1.80
CA LEU A 66 0.99 7.68 1.34
C LEU A 66 0.20 6.37 1.48
N ARG A 67 0.71 5.27 0.95
CA ARG A 67 0.05 3.95 1.04
C ARG A 67 -0.11 3.43 2.47
N ALA A 68 0.76 3.83 3.41
CA ALA A 68 0.64 3.47 4.82
C ALA A 68 -0.47 4.26 5.53
N TYR A 69 -0.57 5.58 5.30
CA TYR A 69 -1.58 6.44 5.91
C TYR A 69 -2.97 6.27 5.29
N CYS A 70 -3.03 6.03 3.99
CA CYS A 70 -4.29 5.93 3.25
C CYS A 70 -5.08 4.66 3.54
N GLY A 71 -4.45 3.65 4.17
CA GLY A 71 -4.96 2.29 4.16
C GLY A 71 -4.92 1.69 2.73
N GLY A 72 -4.88 0.37 2.65
CA GLY A 72 -4.81 -0.32 1.35
C GLY A 72 -6.20 -0.60 0.78
N PHE A 73 -6.40 -0.31 -0.52
CA PHE A 73 -7.42 -0.99 -1.29
C PHE A 73 -6.96 -2.44 -1.53
N HIS A 74 -7.38 -3.37 -0.66
CA HIS A 74 -7.11 -4.79 -0.84
C HIS A 74 -8.18 -5.37 -1.77
N MET A 75 -7.83 -5.48 -3.06
CA MET A 75 -8.66 -6.18 -4.04
C MET A 75 -8.83 -7.65 -3.64
N LYS A 76 -9.96 -8.26 -4.00
CA LYS A 76 -10.23 -9.70 -3.78
C LYS A 76 -9.11 -10.62 -4.29
N THR A 77 -8.28 -10.15 -5.23
CA THR A 77 -7.15 -10.89 -5.76
C THR A 77 -5.87 -10.06 -5.64
N TYR A 78 -4.80 -10.72 -5.17
CA TYR A 78 -3.46 -10.13 -5.13
C TYR A 78 -2.99 -9.66 -6.51
N ALA A 79 -3.28 -10.45 -7.56
CA ALA A 79 -2.91 -10.11 -8.92
C ALA A 79 -3.50 -8.76 -9.37
N GLY A 80 -4.75 -8.47 -9.01
CA GLY A 80 -5.36 -7.16 -9.30
C GLY A 80 -4.63 -6.02 -8.59
N CYS A 81 -4.28 -6.21 -7.31
CA CYS A 81 -3.50 -5.23 -6.55
C CYS A 81 -2.11 -4.99 -7.15
N LEU A 82 -1.45 -6.06 -7.62
CA LEU A 82 -0.15 -5.98 -8.26
C LEU A 82 -0.24 -5.21 -9.59
N VAL A 83 -1.19 -5.56 -10.46
CA VAL A 83 -1.39 -4.89 -11.76
C VAL A 83 -1.70 -3.41 -11.55
N CYS A 84 -2.62 -3.06 -10.63
CA CYS A 84 -2.91 -1.66 -10.31
C CYS A 84 -1.67 -0.91 -9.81
N SER A 85 -0.87 -1.54 -8.93
CA SER A 85 0.35 -0.91 -8.42
C SER A 85 1.38 -0.70 -9.54
N CYS A 86 1.56 -1.67 -10.43
CA CYS A 86 2.42 -1.55 -11.61
C CYS A 86 1.94 -0.47 -12.58
N LEU A 87 0.63 -0.35 -12.81
CA LEU A 87 0.06 0.69 -13.68
C LEU A 87 0.30 2.09 -13.14
N VAL A 88 0.16 2.29 -11.82
CA VAL A 88 0.45 3.58 -11.18
C VAL A 88 1.94 3.92 -11.29
N VAL A 89 2.84 2.98 -11.04
CA VAL A 89 4.28 3.21 -11.21
C VAL A 89 4.63 3.53 -12.66
N ALA A 90 4.09 2.74 -13.61
CA ALA A 90 4.34 2.96 -15.03
C ALA A 90 3.81 4.32 -15.50
N SER A 91 2.61 4.73 -15.09
CA SER A 91 2.03 6.02 -15.48
C SER A 91 2.84 7.19 -14.94
N VAL A 92 3.32 7.11 -13.70
CA VAL A 92 4.17 8.15 -13.10
C VAL A 92 5.51 8.24 -13.82
N LEU A 93 6.17 7.12 -14.11
CA LEU A 93 7.46 7.11 -14.83
C LEU A 93 7.33 7.61 -16.28
N VAL A 94 6.24 7.27 -16.98
CA VAL A 94 5.97 7.79 -18.33
C VAL A 94 5.67 9.29 -18.29
N THR A 95 4.89 9.75 -17.30
CA THR A 95 4.56 11.16 -17.14
C THR A 95 5.79 11.99 -16.77
N SER A 96 6.68 11.46 -15.91
CA SER A 96 7.94 12.13 -15.57
C SER A 96 8.87 12.28 -16.77
N ARG A 97 8.76 11.41 -17.77
CA ARG A 97 9.48 11.53 -19.04
C ARG A 97 8.89 12.62 -19.95
N ALA A 98 7.56 12.74 -19.98
CA ALA A 98 6.87 13.68 -20.86
C ALA A 98 7.03 15.14 -20.43
N ILE A 99 7.28 15.39 -19.14
CA ILE A 99 7.42 16.73 -18.58
C ILE A 99 8.90 17.11 -18.53
N SER A 100 9.32 18.06 -19.39
CA SER A 100 10.65 18.66 -19.29
C SER A 100 10.81 19.40 -17.96
N VAL A 101 12.01 19.35 -17.35
CA VAL A 101 12.36 20.04 -16.09
C VAL A 101 12.46 21.55 -16.31
N GLY A 102 11.33 22.18 -16.63
CA GLY A 102 11.12 23.61 -16.69
C GLY A 102 10.09 23.97 -15.63
N SER A 103 10.48 24.82 -14.69
CA SER A 103 9.71 25.31 -13.52
C SER A 103 8.19 25.08 -13.61
N ASN A 104 7.68 24.12 -12.81
CA ASN A 104 6.29 23.97 -12.30
C ASN A 104 5.96 22.53 -11.88
N VAL A 105 6.87 21.58 -12.10
CA VAL A 105 6.71 20.17 -11.68
C VAL A 105 6.38 20.02 -10.20
N TRP A 106 7.00 20.85 -9.34
CA TRP A 106 6.72 20.85 -7.90
C TRP A 106 5.29 21.28 -7.57
N TYR A 107 4.73 22.27 -8.27
CA TYR A 107 3.35 22.70 -8.07
C TYR A 107 2.34 21.64 -8.52
N ILE A 108 2.63 20.92 -9.60
CA ILE A 108 1.81 19.80 -10.08
C ILE A 108 1.89 18.62 -9.09
N GLY A 109 3.09 18.31 -8.58
CA GLY A 109 3.27 17.26 -7.56
C GLY A 109 2.53 17.58 -6.26
N ILE A 110 2.64 18.81 -5.77
CA ILE A 110 1.95 19.27 -4.56
C ILE A 110 0.43 19.27 -4.78
N SER A 111 -0.06 19.77 -5.92
CA SER A 111 -1.50 19.80 -6.20
C SER A 111 -2.09 18.40 -6.32
N ALA A 112 -1.38 17.45 -6.94
CA ALA A 112 -1.78 16.05 -7.00
C ALA A 112 -1.86 15.43 -5.59
N ILE A 113 -0.89 15.70 -4.72
CA ILE A 113 -0.91 15.22 -3.33
C ILE A 113 -2.10 15.82 -2.58
N VAL A 114 -2.36 17.12 -2.68
CA VAL A 114 -3.48 17.80 -2.01
C VAL A 114 -4.84 17.27 -2.51
N LEU A 115 -4.99 17.09 -3.83
CA LEU A 115 -6.20 16.52 -4.44
C LEU A 115 -6.43 15.07 -4.03
N LEU A 116 -5.36 14.30 -3.80
CA LEU A 116 -5.48 12.94 -3.29
C LEU A 116 -5.80 12.91 -1.80
N LEU A 117 -5.24 13.79 -0.97
CA LEU A 117 -5.45 13.85 0.48
C LEU A 117 -6.86 14.35 0.86
N PHE A 118 -7.43 15.29 0.10
CA PHE A 118 -8.76 15.86 0.36
C PHE A 118 -9.91 14.84 0.47
N PRO A 119 -10.10 13.89 -0.48
CA PRO A 119 -11.12 12.86 -0.35
C PRO A 119 -10.82 11.87 0.78
N MET A 120 -9.55 11.64 1.15
CA MET A 120 -9.19 10.68 2.20
C MET A 120 -9.67 11.12 3.57
N ASN A 121 -9.57 12.43 3.86
CA ASN A 121 -10.07 13.00 5.10
C ASN A 121 -11.61 12.90 5.21
N ARG A 122 -12.31 12.82 4.07
CA ARG A 122 -13.78 12.66 4.03
C ARG A 122 -14.24 11.21 4.11
N MET A 123 -13.39 10.26 3.71
CA MET A 123 -13.72 8.82 3.69
C MET A 123 -13.25 8.06 4.93
N ALA A 124 -12.64 8.76 5.90
CA ALA A 124 -12.28 8.18 7.18
C ALA A 124 -13.51 8.06 8.12
N PRO A 125 -13.72 6.92 8.80
CA PRO A 125 -13.02 5.64 8.62
C PRO A 125 -13.67 4.79 7.50
N VAL A 126 -12.83 4.14 6.69
CA VAL A 126 -13.31 3.16 5.69
C VAL A 126 -13.74 1.90 6.43
N LEU A 127 -15.06 1.67 6.53
CA LEU A 127 -15.62 0.48 7.17
C LEU A 127 -15.31 -0.77 6.34
N HIS A 128 -14.64 -1.75 6.95
CA HIS A 128 -14.44 -3.05 6.34
C HIS A 128 -15.62 -3.97 6.68
N ILE A 129 -16.15 -4.68 5.68
CA ILE A 129 -17.34 -5.54 5.84
C ILE A 129 -17.12 -6.66 6.88
N ASN A 130 -15.89 -7.17 7.00
CA ASN A 130 -15.51 -8.18 8.00
C ASN A 130 -15.05 -7.60 9.34
N ARG A 131 -15.12 -6.28 9.54
CA ARG A 131 -14.85 -5.65 10.84
C ARG A 131 -15.88 -4.54 11.10
N PRO A 132 -17.15 -4.89 11.39
CA PRO A 132 -18.15 -3.91 11.78
C PRO A 132 -17.66 -3.20 13.05
N MET A 133 -17.54 -1.88 12.98
CA MET A 133 -17.14 -1.04 14.11
C MET A 133 -18.38 -0.55 14.85
N LYS A 134 -18.28 -0.43 16.18
CA LYS A 134 -19.33 0.20 16.98
C LYS A 134 -19.37 1.70 16.66
N GLN A 135 -20.55 2.32 16.73
CA GLN A 135 -20.71 3.74 16.43
C GLN A 135 -19.75 4.65 17.22
N LYS A 136 -19.50 4.32 18.49
CA LYS A 136 -18.52 5.03 19.34
C LYS A 136 -17.09 4.99 18.80
N GLU A 137 -16.68 3.89 18.16
CA GLU A 137 -15.34 3.77 17.54
C GLU A 137 -15.25 4.62 16.27
N ILE A 138 -16.34 4.67 15.48
CA ILE A 138 -16.42 5.50 14.28
C ILE A 138 -16.32 6.98 14.64
N ASP A 139 -17.06 7.40 15.67
CA ASP A 139 -17.09 8.78 16.12
C ASP A 139 -15.73 9.23 16.71
N MET A 140 -14.98 8.31 17.32
CA MET A 140 -13.60 8.54 17.78
C MET A 140 -12.64 8.70 16.59
N CYS A 141 -12.74 7.84 15.57
CA CYS A 141 -11.90 7.92 14.37
C CYS A 141 -12.16 9.17 13.51
N ARG A 142 -13.36 9.77 13.60
CA ARG A 142 -13.71 11.00 12.87
C ARG A 142 -13.27 12.28 13.60
N LYS A 143 -12.95 12.19 14.89
CA LYS A 143 -12.61 13.35 15.75
C LYS A 143 -11.12 13.69 15.75
N ASN A 144 -10.26 12.78 15.29
CA ASN A 144 -8.83 12.97 15.04
C ASN A 144 -8.60 13.34 13.58
#